data_AF-A0A2G0VXD7-F1
#
_entry.id   AF-A0A2G0VXD7-F1
#
_cell.length_a   1.000
_cell.length_b   1.000
_cell.length_c   1.000
_cell.angle_alpha   90.00
_cell.angle_beta   90.00
_cell.angle_gamma   90.00
#
_symmetry.space_group_name_H-M   'P 1'
#
loop_
_entity.id
_entity.type
_entity.pdbx_description
1 polymer ?
#
loop_
_entity_poly.entity_id
_entity_poly.type
_entity_poly.pdbx_seq_one_letter_code
_entity_poly.pdbx_strand_id
1 'polypeptide(L)'
;MELRISEAADWHLFEVIARELEQKLQGVWTQKVDALDQRYWDLLVGDQTLTLHLEHHLGISLFNTQRDQPTDLLERAHRLLAADFPVAFEPALSKS
;
A
#
# COMPACT_ATOMS: atom_id res chain seq x y z
N MET A 1 4.73 10.88 1.10
CA MET A 1 3.82 10.73 -0.04
C MET A 1 3.19 9.35 0.07
N GLU A 2 1.91 9.22 -0.24
CA GLU A 2 1.23 7.92 -0.27
C GLU A 2 0.51 7.72 -1.61
N LEU A 3 0.30 6.47 -1.96
CA LEU A 3 -0.51 6.09 -3.10
C LEU A 3 -1.91 5.75 -2.60
N ARG A 4 -2.87 6.58 -2.98
CA ARG A 4 -4.29 6.34 -2.78
C ARG A 4 -4.76 5.30 -3.80
N ILE A 5 -5.34 4.20 -3.33
CA ILE A 5 -5.79 3.11 -4.22
C ILE A 5 -7.31 3.02 -4.29
N SER A 6 -7.98 3.19 -3.15
CA SER A 6 -9.45 3.19 -3.09
C SER A 6 -9.93 4.01 -1.91
N GLU A 7 -11.06 4.69 -2.06
CA GLU A 7 -11.77 5.31 -0.94
C GLU A 7 -12.60 4.30 -0.14
N ALA A 8 -12.95 3.15 -0.73
CA ALA A 8 -13.66 2.09 -0.06
C ALA A 8 -12.71 1.19 0.73
N ALA A 9 -13.06 0.92 2.00
CA ALA A 9 -12.36 -0.05 2.85
C ALA A 9 -12.79 -1.49 2.52
N ASP A 10 -12.55 -1.91 1.28
CA ASP A 10 -12.93 -3.22 0.76
C ASP A 10 -11.83 -4.26 1.06
N TRP A 11 -12.17 -5.25 1.88
CA TRP A 11 -11.27 -6.31 2.30
C TRP A 11 -10.83 -7.23 1.16
N HIS A 12 -11.74 -7.51 0.22
CA HIS A 12 -11.43 -8.34 -0.93
C HIS A 12 -10.47 -7.60 -1.87
N LEU A 13 -10.76 -6.33 -2.16
CA LEU A 13 -9.89 -5.49 -2.97
C LEU A 13 -8.49 -5.36 -2.35
N PHE A 14 -8.40 -5.18 -1.02
CA PHE A 14 -7.13 -5.16 -0.31
C PHE A 14 -6.31 -6.43 -0.53
N GLU A 15 -6.94 -7.61 -0.42
CA GLU A 15 -6.25 -8.89 -0.65
C GLU A 15 -5.85 -9.10 -2.10
N VAL A 16 -6.64 -8.62 -3.06
CA VAL A 16 -6.29 -8.62 -4.49
C VAL A 16 -5.04 -7.76 -4.71
N ILE A 17 -5.03 -6.53 -4.20
CA ILE A 17 -3.88 -5.62 -4.31
C ILE A 17 -2.64 -6.23 -3.64
N ALA A 18 -2.80 -6.83 -2.46
CA ALA A 18 -1.69 -7.49 -1.77
C ALA A 18 -1.07 -8.60 -2.65
N ARG A 19 -1.89 -9.45 -3.28
CA ARG A 19 -1.37 -10.50 -4.17
C ARG A 19 -0.66 -9.92 -5.40
N GLU A 20 -1.22 -8.89 -6.01
CA GLU A 20 -0.61 -8.20 -7.16
C GLU A 20 0.76 -7.62 -6.79
N LEU A 21 0.86 -6.95 -5.64
CA LEU A 21 2.11 -6.38 -5.15
C LEU A 21 3.16 -7.46 -4.87
N GLU A 22 2.78 -8.52 -4.15
CA GLU A 22 3.68 -9.65 -3.84
C GLU A 22 4.26 -10.26 -5.11
N GLN A 23 3.41 -10.59 -6.08
CA GLN A 23 3.82 -11.26 -7.32
C GLN A 23 4.64 -10.36 -8.25
N LYS A 24 4.17 -9.13 -8.50
CA LYS A 24 4.81 -8.22 -9.47
C LYS A 24 6.07 -7.56 -8.92
N LEU A 25 6.17 -7.37 -7.60
CA LEU A 25 7.39 -6.84 -6.97
C LEU A 25 8.35 -7.92 -6.50
N GLN A 26 7.94 -9.19 -6.48
CA GLN A 26 8.69 -10.30 -5.89
C GLN A 26 9.01 -10.03 -4.41
N GLY A 27 8.05 -9.44 -3.71
CA GLY A 27 8.18 -9.08 -2.30
C GLY A 27 7.78 -10.21 -1.37
N VAL A 28 8.10 -10.05 -0.08
CA VAL A 28 7.72 -10.98 0.99
C VAL A 28 7.00 -10.21 2.08
N TRP A 29 5.81 -10.67 2.47
CA TRP A 29 5.08 -10.10 3.61
C TRP A 29 5.79 -10.43 4.92
N THR A 30 6.31 -9.43 5.61
CA THR A 30 7.04 -9.58 6.88
C THR A 30 6.17 -9.31 8.10
N GLN A 31 5.13 -8.49 7.93
CA GLN A 31 4.15 -8.19 8.97
C GLN A 31 2.75 -8.14 8.36
N LYS A 32 1.78 -8.73 9.06
CA LYS A 32 0.34 -8.66 8.74
C LYS A 32 -0.42 -8.42 10.03
N VAL A 33 -0.82 -7.19 10.25
CA VAL A 33 -1.64 -6.80 11.41
C VAL A 33 -3.06 -6.59 10.92
N ASP A 34 -3.99 -7.39 11.43
CA ASP A 34 -5.41 -7.29 11.17
C ASP A 34 -6.14 -6.89 12.46
N ALA A 35 -6.85 -5.77 12.41
CA ALA A 35 -7.75 -5.31 13.45
C ALA A 35 -9.19 -5.19 12.89
N LEU A 36 -10.14 -4.81 13.74
CA LEU A 36 -11.57 -4.82 13.40
C LEU A 36 -11.89 -3.94 12.18
N ASP A 37 -11.26 -2.77 12.10
CA ASP A 37 -11.53 -1.69 11.15
C ASP A 37 -10.30 -1.27 10.35
N GLN A 38 -9.16 -1.91 10.58
CA GLN A 38 -7.89 -1.56 9.95
C GLN A 38 -7.01 -2.78 9.67
N ARG A 39 -6.21 -2.72 8.60
CA ARG A 39 -5.17 -3.70 8.28
C ARG A 39 -3.88 -2.98 7.89
N TYR A 40 -2.75 -3.45 8.41
CA TYR A 40 -1.41 -2.97 8.08
C TYR A 40 -0.53 -4.14 7.71
N TRP A 41 -0.23 -4.26 6.42
CA TRP A 41 0.61 -5.33 5.91
C TRP A 41 1.88 -4.74 5.32
N ASP A 42 3.03 -5.19 5.81
CA ASP A 42 4.34 -4.73 5.34
C ASP A 42 4.93 -5.73 4.35
N LEU A 43 5.23 -5.22 3.16
CA LEU A 43 5.87 -5.94 2.07
C LEU A 43 7.34 -5.52 1.97
N LEU A 44 8.24 -6.45 2.24
CA LEU A 44 9.68 -6.26 2.02
C LEU A 44 10.01 -6.55 0.56
N VAL A 45 10.66 -5.61 -0.13
CA VAL A 45 11.18 -5.75 -1.49
C VAL A 45 12.63 -5.28 -1.50
N GLY A 46 13.57 -6.24 -1.51
CA GLY A 46 14.98 -5.92 -1.31
C GLY A 46 15.23 -5.41 0.11
N ASP A 47 15.68 -4.15 0.22
CA ASP A 47 15.93 -3.44 1.48
C ASP A 47 14.86 -2.41 1.84
N GLN A 48 13.85 -2.24 0.99
CA GLN A 48 12.76 -1.28 1.15
C GLN A 48 11.47 -1.97 1.57
N THR A 49 10.67 -1.28 2.38
CA THR A 49 9.37 -1.79 2.85
C THR A 49 8.24 -0.87 2.44
N LEU A 50 7.22 -1.46 1.82
CA LEU A 50 5.93 -0.84 1.57
C LEU A 50 4.92 -1.30 2.61
N THR A 51 4.15 -0.39 3.17
CA THR A 51 2.99 -0.70 4.00
C THR A 51 1.74 -0.53 3.16
N LEU A 52 1.01 -1.63 2.95
CA LEU A 52 -0.35 -1.63 2.43
C LEU A 52 -1.30 -1.47 3.62
N HIS A 53 -2.10 -0.42 3.57
CA HIS A 53 -2.96 0.00 4.65
C HIS A 53 -4.42 0.02 4.20
N LEU A 54 -5.29 -0.58 5.00
CA LEU A 54 -6.73 -0.41 4.92
C LEU A 54 -7.21 0.21 6.22
N GLU A 55 -8.04 1.24 6.13
CA GLU A 55 -8.71 1.87 7.28
C GLU A 55 -10.15 2.18 6.89
N HIS A 56 -11.12 1.91 7.77
CA HIS A 56 -12.54 2.09 7.48
C HIS A 56 -12.90 3.48 6.92
N HIS A 57 -12.31 4.54 7.47
CA HIS A 57 -12.59 5.93 7.05
C HIS A 57 -11.66 6.43 5.94
N LEU A 58 -10.52 5.78 5.74
CA LEU A 58 -9.52 6.17 4.77
C LEU A 58 -9.32 5.09 3.72
N GLY A 59 -10.27 4.20 3.42
CA GLY A 59 -10.14 3.22 2.33
C GLY A 59 -8.82 2.45 2.30
N ILE A 60 -8.18 2.36 1.12
CA ILE A 60 -6.93 1.61 0.89
C ILE A 60 -5.83 2.56 0.38
N SER A 61 -4.68 2.55 1.05
CA SER A 61 -3.48 3.27 0.63
C SER A 61 -2.22 2.40 0.71
N LEU A 62 -1.17 2.85 0.04
CA LEU A 62 0.14 2.23 0.02
C LEU A 62 1.20 3.29 0.22
N PHE A 63 2.16 3.07 1.11
CA PHE A 63 3.23 4.04 1.37
C PHE A 63 4.53 3.35 1.76
N ASN A 64 5.66 4.03 1.62
CA ASN A 64 6.92 3.57 2.18
C ASN A 64 6.85 3.64 3.71
N THR A 65 7.19 2.54 4.39
CA THR A 65 7.24 2.51 5.86
C THR A 65 8.25 3.53 6.39
N GLN A 66 9.34 3.74 5.65
CA GLN A 66 10.37 4.75 5.94
C GLN A 66 10.04 6.04 5.18
N ARG A 67 9.46 7.03 5.87
CA ARG A 67 8.92 8.26 5.26
C ARG A 67 9.92 9.12 4.50
N ASP A 68 11.21 9.00 4.80
CA ASP A 68 12.28 9.81 4.21
C ASP A 68 13.13 9.06 3.16
N GLN A 69 12.70 7.85 2.77
CA GLN A 69 13.41 7.06 1.77
C GLN A 69 12.94 7.35 0.34
N PRO A 70 13.79 7.03 -0.68
CA PRO A 70 13.46 7.19 -2.08
C PRO A 70 12.08 6.63 -2.44
N THR A 71 11.33 7.38 -3.25
CA THR A 71 10.00 6.98 -3.72
C THR A 71 10.02 5.93 -4.82
N ASP A 72 11.20 5.47 -5.25
CA ASP A 72 11.39 4.56 -6.38
C ASP A 72 10.52 3.30 -6.31
N LEU A 73 10.45 2.65 -5.15
CA LEU A 73 9.63 1.45 -4.97
C LEU A 73 8.13 1.79 -5.00
N LEU A 74 7.73 2.90 -4.37
CA LEU A 74 6.33 3.35 -4.37
C LEU A 74 5.88 3.79 -5.78
N GLU A 75 6.75 4.43 -6.55
CA GLU A 75 6.52 4.78 -7.96
C GLU A 75 6.45 3.55 -8.87
N ARG A 76 7.29 2.54 -8.58
CA ARG A 76 7.20 1.26 -9.28
C ARG A 76 5.87 0.57 -8.96
N ALA A 77 5.43 0.56 -7.71
CA ALA A 77 4.13 0.04 -7.31
C ALA A 77 2.98 0.79 -7.99
N HIS A 78 3.05 2.12 -8.05
CA HIS A 78 2.09 2.95 -8.79
C HIS A 78 1.96 2.51 -10.25
N ARG A 79 3.08 2.38 -10.98
CA ARG A 79 3.05 1.93 -12.39
C ARG A 79 2.45 0.53 -12.57
N LEU A 80 2.68 -0.37 -11.61
CA LEU A 80 2.15 -1.74 -11.67
C LEU A 80 0.65 -1.81 -11.38
N LEU A 81 0.16 -0.97 -10.47
CA LEU A 81 -1.25 -0.94 -10.08
C LEU A 81 -2.10 -0.09 -11.03
N ALA A 82 -1.54 0.96 -11.65
CA ALA A 82 -2.26 1.85 -12.56
C ALA A 82 -2.83 1.17 -13.82
N ALA A 83 -2.37 -0.04 -14.13
CA ALA A 83 -2.94 -0.85 -15.20
C ALA A 83 -4.33 -1.41 -14.85
N ASP A 84 -4.55 -1.69 -13.55
CA ASP A 84 -5.68 -2.49 -13.07
C ASP A 84 -6.57 -1.71 -12.09
N PHE A 85 -6.08 -0.62 -11.50
CA PHE A 85 -6.74 0.15 -10.44
C PHE A 85 -6.63 1.67 -10.65
N PRO A 86 -7.63 2.47 -10.21
CA PRO A 86 -7.60 3.93 -10.27
C PRO A 86 -6.75 4.51 -9.13
N VAL A 87 -5.42 4.36 -9.24
CA VAL A 87 -4.45 4.80 -8.24
C VAL A 87 -3.99 6.24 -8.48
N ALA A 88 -3.77 7.01 -7.40
CA ALA A 88 -3.27 8.38 -7.46
C ALA A 88 -2.32 8.70 -6.31
N PHE A 89 -1.33 9.55 -6.56
CA PHE A 89 -0.44 10.04 -5.50
C PHE A 89 -1.09 11.17 -4.72
N GLU A 90 -1.00 11.07 -3.39
CA GLU A 90 -1.46 12.10 -2.47
C GLU A 90 -0.38 12.44 -1.43
N PRO A 91 -0.34 13.70 -0.95
CA PRO A 91 0.46 14.03 0.22
C PRO A 91 -0.05 13.21 1.39
N ALA A 92 0.86 12.54 2.10
CA ALA A 92 0.49 11.76 3.28
C ALA A 92 -0.22 12.69 4.27
N LEU A 93 -1.45 12.36 4.64
CA LEU A 93 -2.23 13.17 5.57
C LEU A 93 -1.39 13.37 6.84
N SER A 94 -0.99 14.62 7.10
CA SER A 94 -0.48 14.99 8.42
C SER A 94 -1.64 14.80 9.39
N LYS A 95 -1.64 13.67 10.11
CA LYS A 95 -2.48 13.52 11.31
C LYS A 95 -2.12 14.70 12.22
N SER A 96 -3.02 15.69 12.22
CA SER A 96 -2.89 16.94 13.00
C SER A 96 -3.15 16.64 14.47
#